data_AF-A0A847DIX5-F1
#
_entry.id   AF-A0A847DIX5-F1
#
_cell.length_a   1.000
_cell.length_b   1.000
_cell.length_c   1.000
_cell.angle_alpha   90.00
_cell.angle_beta   90.00
_cell.angle_gamma   90.00
#
_symmetry.space_group_name_H-M   'P 1'
#
loop_
_entity.id
_entity.type
_entity.pdbx_description
1 polymer ?
#
loop_
_entity_poly.entity_id
_entity_poly.type
_entity_poly.pdbx_seq_one_letter_code
_entity_poly.pdbx_strand_id
1 'polypeptide(L)' 'MNDYTKAIEINPDDVTAYNNRGLAYANMGEHEQAIKDYNVAIKRAPEKISAYINRGNAYYSRQSYRRPFPIIPGLLK' A
#
# COMPACT_ATOMS: atom_id res chain seq x y z
N MET A 1 3.59 1.31 12.74
CA MET A 1 4.13 0.24 11.88
C MET A 1 4.66 -0.93 12.71
N ASN A 2 5.49 -0.65 13.73
CA ASN A 2 6.04 -1.69 14.60
C ASN A 2 4.97 -2.54 15.30
N ASP A 3 3.87 -1.92 15.76
CA ASP A 3 2.78 -2.65 16.42
C ASP A 3 2.07 -3.63 15.47
N TYR A 4 1.90 -3.26 14.19
CA TYR A 4 1.33 -4.17 13.21
C TYR A 4 2.28 -5.32 12.87
N THR A 5 3.58 -5.08 12.81
CA THR A 5 4.56 -6.16 12.68
C THR A 5 4.49 -7.10 13.88
N LYS A 6 4.38 -6.56 15.10
CA LYS A 6 4.23 -7.38 16.29
C LYS A 6 2.93 -8.18 16.31
N ALA A 7 1.83 -7.58 15.88
CA ALA A 7 0.55 -8.27 15.72
C ALA A 7 0.66 -9.44 14.73
N ILE A 8 1.37 -9.25 13.61
CA ILE A 8 1.62 -10.30 12.61
C ILE A 8 2.55 -11.40 13.15
N GLU A 9 3.55 -11.07 13.97
CA GLU A 9 4.39 -12.08 14.64
C GLU A 9 3.57 -12.96 15.60
N ILE A 10 2.64 -12.34 16.35
CA ILE A 10 1.78 -13.05 17.31
C ILE A 10 0.71 -13.87 16.57
N ASN A 11 0.09 -13.28 15.55
CA ASN A 11 -0.91 -13.92 14.72
C ASN A 11 -0.62 -13.68 13.23
N PRO A 12 0.08 -14.62 12.57
CA PRO A 12 0.41 -14.51 11.15
C PRO A 12 -0.79 -14.54 10.20
N ASP A 13 -1.98 -14.85 10.70
CA ASP A 13 -3.23 -14.89 9.95
C ASP A 13 -4.10 -13.65 10.18
N ASP A 14 -3.64 -12.66 10.97
CA ASP A 14 -4.37 -11.40 11.17
C ASP A 14 -4.36 -10.53 9.90
N VAL A 15 -5.36 -10.75 9.06
CA VAL A 15 -5.64 -10.01 7.83
C VAL A 15 -5.75 -8.49 8.09
N THR A 16 -6.30 -8.10 9.23
CA THR A 16 -6.46 -6.68 9.58
C THR A 16 -5.11 -6.03 9.87
N ALA A 17 -4.20 -6.73 10.54
CA ALA A 17 -2.84 -6.25 10.77
C ALA A 17 -2.08 -6.04 9.44
N TYR A 18 -2.17 -6.97 8.48
CA TYR A 18 -1.58 -6.76 7.15
C TYR A 18 -2.21 -5.56 6.42
N ASN A 19 -3.54 -5.46 6.37
CA ASN A 19 -4.20 -4.33 5.72
C ASN A 19 -3.79 -2.98 6.34
N ASN A 20 -3.72 -2.90 7.66
CA ASN A 20 -3.40 -1.65 8.35
C ASN A 20 -1.90 -1.30 8.26
N ARG A 21 -1.01 -2.30 8.23
CA ARG A 21 0.40 -2.07 7.95
C ARG A 21 0.62 -1.61 6.52
N GLY A 22 -0.08 -2.21 5.56
CA GLY A 22 -0.09 -1.76 4.18
C GLY A 22 -0.56 -0.32 4.03
N LEU A 23 -1.60 0.08 4.78
CA LEU A 23 -2.09 1.46 4.80
C LEU A 23 -1.04 2.42 5.37
N ALA A 24 -0.36 2.02 6.44
CA ALA A 24 0.74 2.82 6.99
C ALA A 24 1.89 2.99 5.99
N TYR A 25 2.30 1.93 5.29
CA TYR A 25 3.30 2.01 4.21
C TYR A 25 2.85 2.94 3.08
N ALA A 26 1.58 2.86 2.66
CA ALA A 26 1.04 3.70 1.60
C ALA A 26 1.10 5.20 1.98
N ASN A 27 0.77 5.52 3.23
CA ASN A 27 0.84 6.89 3.75
C ASN A 27 2.28 7.42 3.87
N MET A 28 3.27 6.54 3.98
CA MET A 28 4.70 6.88 3.98
C MET A 28 5.29 6.99 2.56
N GLY A 29 4.50 6.76 1.50
CA GLY A 29 4.99 6.70 0.12
C GLY A 29 5.66 5.38 -0.26
N GLU A 30 5.72 4.41 0.67
CA GLU A 30 6.29 3.08 0.46
C GLU A 30 5.29 2.15 -0.24
N HIS A 31 4.91 2.52 -1.46
CA HIS A 31 3.81 1.88 -2.18
C HIS A 31 4.07 0.40 -2.50
N GLU A 32 5.30 0.00 -2.81
CA GLU A 32 5.66 -1.39 -3.05
C GLU A 32 5.44 -2.28 -1.81
N GLN A 33 5.81 -1.80 -0.61
CA GLN A 33 5.60 -2.49 0.66
C GLN A 33 4.11 -2.59 0.98
N ALA A 34 3.37 -1.51 0.75
CA ALA A 34 1.92 -1.49 0.91
C ALA A 34 1.24 -2.57 0.05
N ILE A 35 1.62 -2.65 -1.23
CA ILE A 35 1.08 -3.65 -2.18
C ILE A 35 1.35 -5.08 -1.70
N LYS A 36 2.55 -5.36 -1.16
CA LYS A 36 2.87 -6.70 -0.62
C LYS A 36 1.94 -7.08 0.52
N ASP A 37 1.73 -6.18 1.47
CA ASP A 37 0.84 -6.44 2.61
C ASP A 37 -0.63 -6.59 2.18
N TYR A 38 -1.12 -5.77 1.24
CA TYR A 38 -2.47 -5.96 0.70
C TYR A 38 -2.63 -7.27 -0.07
N ASN A 39 -1.60 -7.73 -0.78
CA ASN A 39 -1.63 -9.03 -1.46
C ASN A 39 -1.77 -10.18 -0.45
N VAL A 40 -1.08 -10.10 0.69
CA VAL A 40 -1.25 -11.09 1.76
C VAL A 40 -2.67 -11.04 2.33
N ALA A 41 -3.18 -9.85 2.62
CA ALA A 41 -4.55 -9.69 3.12
C ALA A 41 -5.59 -10.29 2.16
N ILE A 42 -5.45 -10.04 0.85
CA ILE A 42 -6.33 -10.58 -0.20
C ILE A 42 -6.21 -12.10 -0.33
N LYS A 43 -4.98 -12.64 -0.25
CA LYS A 43 -4.78 -14.09 -0.32
C LYS A 43 -5.44 -14.81 0.85
N ARG A 44 -5.50 -14.18 2.02
CA ARG A 44 -6.06 -14.75 3.25
C ARG A 44 -7.56 -14.51 3.38
N ALA A 45 -8.07 -13.35 2.96
CA ALA A 45 -9.47 -12.99 2.96
C ALA A 45 -9.85 -12.35 1.61
N PRO A 46 -10.17 -13.17 0.59
CA PRO A 46 -10.55 -12.68 -0.74
C PRO A 46 -11.81 -11.79 -0.74
N GLU A 47 -12.64 -11.88 0.29
CA GLU A 47 -13.82 -11.07 0.50
C GLU A 47 -13.53 -9.69 1.10
N LYS A 48 -12.29 -9.41 1.53
CA LYS A 48 -11.93 -8.13 2.15
C LYS A 48 -11.78 -7.01 1.12
N ILE A 49 -12.90 -6.39 0.77
CA ILE A 49 -13.02 -5.30 -0.22
C ILE A 49 -12.01 -4.18 0.04
N SER A 50 -11.79 -3.79 1.29
CA SER A 50 -10.86 -2.71 1.64
C SER A 50 -9.42 -2.98 1.18
N ALA A 51 -8.97 -4.23 1.19
CA ALA A 51 -7.62 -4.57 0.74
C ALA A 51 -7.47 -4.38 -0.78
N TYR A 52 -8.52 -4.64 -1.58
CA TYR A 52 -8.51 -4.36 -3.02
C TYR A 52 -8.50 -2.86 -3.33
N ILE A 53 -9.35 -2.08 -2.64
CA ILE A 53 -9.39 -0.63 -2.79
C ILE A 53 -8.02 -0.02 -2.45
N ASN A 54 -7.48 -0.39 -1.29
CA ASN A 54 -6.20 0.13 -0.84
C ASN A 54 -5.05 -0.26 -1.76
N ARG A 55 -5.06 -1.49 -2.32
CA ARG A 55 -4.07 -1.92 -3.31
C ARG A 55 -4.18 -1.14 -4.62
N GLY A 56 -5.40 -0.87 -5.09
CA GLY A 56 -5.64 -0.05 -6.28
C GLY A 56 -5.07 1.37 -6.11
N ASN A 57 -5.35 1.98 -4.96
CA ASN A 57 -4.82 3.30 -4.61
C ASN A 57 -3.28 3.28 -4.55
N ALA A 58 -2.68 2.26 -3.93
CA ALA A 58 -1.23 2.13 -3.88
C ALA A 58 -0.60 1.97 -5.29
N TYR A 59 -1.24 1.22 -6.19
CA TYR A 59 -0.79 1.13 -7.60
C TYR A 59 -0.87 2.46 -8.33
N TYR A 60 -1.94 3.22 -8.12
CA TYR A 60 -2.11 4.55 -8.70
C TYR A 60 -1.02 5.51 -8.22
N SER A 61 -0.83 5.61 -6.89
CA SER A 61 0.19 6.48 -6.30
C SER A 61 1.60 6.09 -6.75
N ARG A 62 1.93 4.80 -6.81
CA ARG A 62 3.22 4.30 -7.33
C ARG A 62 3.49 4.75 -8.77
N GLN A 63 2.46 4.74 -9.62
CA GLN A 63 2.60 5.20 -11.00
C GLN A 63 2.79 6.72 -11.09
N SER A 64 2.05 7.48 -10.28
CA SER A 64 2.21 8.93 -10.18
C SER A 64 3.59 9.35 -9.70
N TYR A 65 4.18 8.61 -8.75
CA TYR A 65 5.58 8.85 -8.32
C TYR A 65 6.62 8.45 -9.37
N ARG A 66 6.36 7.37 -10.13
CA ARG A 66 7.26 6.92 -11.20
C ARG A 66 7.19 7.76 -12.46
N ARG A 67 6.13 8.55 -12.64
CA ARG A 67 6.07 9.62 -13.64
C ARG A 67 6.48 10.91 -12.95
N PRO A 68 7.79 11.27 -12.90
CA PRO A 68 8.12 12.65 -12.58
C PRO A 68 7.31 13.54 -13.51
N PHE A 69 6.69 14.59 -12.97
CA PHE A 69 5.96 15.59 -13.76
C PHE A 69 6.78 15.87 -15.03
N PRO A 70 6.22 15.74 -16.24
CA PRO A 70 6.96 16.15 -17.42
C PRO A 70 7.31 17.62 -17.21
N ILE A 71 8.61 17.91 -17.06
CA ILE A 71 9.11 19.27 -17.11
C ILE A 71 8.77 19.71 -18.53
N ILE A 72 7.69 20.50 -18.69
CA ILE A 72 7.35 21.10 -19.98
C ILE A 72 8.35 22.24 -20.17
N PRO A 73 9.38 22.11 -21.02
CA PRO A 73 10.35 23.17 -21.22
C PRO A 73 9.65 24.24 -22.05
N GLY A 74 9.07 25.25 -21.39
CA GLY A 74 8.33 26.32 -22.07
C GLY A 74 7.28 27.08 -21.25
N LEU A 75 6.96 26.64 -20.02
CA LEU A 75 5.98 27.34 -19.16
C LEU A 75 6.59 28.40 -18.21
N LEU A 76 7.88 28.69 -18.34
CA LEU A 76 8.51 29.86 -17.73
C LEU A 76 8.85 30.86 -18.84
N LYS A 77 7.91 31.75 -19.12
CA LYS A 77 8.17 33.05 -19.77
C LYS A 77 7.68 34.14 -18.84
#